data_AF-A0A0F9ULE6-F1
#
_entry.id   AF-A0A0F9ULE6-F1
#
_cell.length_a   1.000
_cell.length_b   1.000
_cell.length_c   1.000
_cell.angle_alpha   90.00
_cell.angle_beta   90.00
_cell.angle_gamma   90.00
#
_symmetry.space_group_name_H-M   'P 1'
#
loop_
_entity.id
_entity.type
_entity.pdbx_description
1 polymer ?
#
loop_
_entity_poly.entity_id
_entity_poly.type
_entity_poly.pdbx_seq_one_letter_code
_entity_poly.pdbx_strand_id
1 'polypeptide(L)'
;MNNYYAETAYRPDTIPEQPVPERRSWLRRFSTARLPWGQTQELYPVSTLQQRTPSSLRASEKAERELATGQRQVEAFEEHDYHGIVNHERIRYAPLSKKTTFWLYLWGGGRFVFYCGLGCALFVFIVRLMIDTHNTFAENFESFLPTLFVFTVPAITCWAIGSFVVHKLPNWFMRPSKGPRWELNRRTGMVTLFDYDNMGKYKSEGLIGEFVYAFHEFDAYVGSGPTRQGHMFYQLYMAHRYRNHVIDLDVFVPRDSEPEPHYAGWDFVQNYMDTSRPLPDIPLFEPHREQDPVTAEYDRHNGRDPRYWRDMDDTTWDAKLAEMRLRVHEINTRERFNEMAAFVEYVD
;
A
#
# COMPACT_ATOMS: atom_id res chain seq x y z
N MET A 1 -30.54 -12.34 -15.60
CA MET A 1 -29.68 -11.59 -14.65
C MET A 1 -28.32 -12.26 -14.66
N ASN A 2 -27.29 -11.57 -15.15
CA ASN A 2 -25.94 -12.13 -15.18
C ASN A 2 -25.47 -12.31 -13.75
N ASN A 3 -25.32 -13.56 -13.33
CA ASN A 3 -24.93 -13.97 -11.97
C ASN A 3 -23.41 -13.80 -11.76
N TYR A 4 -22.92 -12.58 -12.04
CA TYR A 4 -21.49 -12.26 -12.01
C TYR A 4 -20.97 -12.20 -10.56
N TYR A 5 -21.69 -11.49 -9.71
CA TYR A 5 -21.44 -11.43 -8.27
C TYR A 5 -22.07 -12.62 -7.56
N ALA A 6 -21.40 -13.13 -6.53
CA ALA A 6 -21.97 -14.15 -5.66
C ALA A 6 -23.12 -13.57 -4.82
N GLU A 7 -24.02 -14.42 -4.34
CA GLU A 7 -25.09 -14.01 -3.41
C GLU A 7 -24.54 -13.46 -2.08
N THR A 8 -23.32 -13.85 -1.72
CA THR A 8 -22.59 -13.35 -0.55
C THR A 8 -21.83 -12.06 -0.79
N ALA A 9 -21.84 -11.53 -2.02
CA ALA A 9 -21.16 -10.28 -2.34
C ALA A 9 -21.70 -9.13 -1.51
N TYR A 10 -20.81 -8.25 -1.06
CA TYR A 10 -21.20 -7.19 -0.15
C TYR A 10 -22.08 -6.16 -0.86
N ARG A 11 -23.29 -5.98 -0.33
CA ARG A 11 -24.15 -4.85 -0.65
C ARG A 11 -24.78 -4.30 0.63
N PRO A 12 -24.85 -2.96 0.79
CA PRO A 12 -25.44 -2.32 1.97
C PRO A 12 -26.88 -2.76 2.26
N ASP A 13 -27.66 -3.10 1.23
CA ASP A 13 -29.07 -3.51 1.34
C ASP A 13 -29.28 -4.98 1.75
N THR A 14 -28.21 -5.77 1.87
CA THR A 14 -28.28 -7.23 2.10
C THR A 14 -27.54 -7.69 3.37
N ILE A 15 -27.18 -6.77 4.26
CA ILE A 15 -26.43 -7.08 5.48
C ILE A 15 -27.33 -7.89 6.44
N PRO A 16 -26.91 -9.08 6.88
CA PRO A 16 -27.67 -9.86 7.86
C PRO A 16 -27.50 -9.29 9.28
N GLU A 17 -28.46 -9.58 10.16
CA GLU A 17 -28.27 -9.39 11.61
C GLU A 17 -27.08 -10.22 12.10
N GLN A 18 -26.24 -9.64 12.95
CA GLN A 18 -25.02 -10.29 13.40
C GLN A 18 -24.99 -10.37 14.94
N PRO A 19 -24.34 -11.41 15.51
CA PRO A 19 -24.30 -11.57 16.96
C PRO A 19 -23.50 -10.44 17.63
N VAL A 20 -23.78 -10.24 18.91
CA VAL A 20 -23.07 -9.30 19.78
C VAL A 20 -21.59 -9.69 19.85
N PRO A 21 -20.64 -8.78 19.55
CA PRO A 21 -19.22 -9.04 19.68
C PRO A 21 -18.77 -9.13 21.14
N GLU A 22 -17.80 -9.99 21.40
CA GLU A 22 -17.03 -9.95 22.65
C GLU A 22 -16.09 -8.75 22.68
N ARG A 23 -15.99 -8.10 23.84
CA ARG A 23 -15.06 -6.98 24.07
C ARG A 23 -13.61 -7.43 23.93
N ARG A 24 -12.82 -6.78 23.05
CA ARG A 24 -11.45 -7.21 22.72
C ARG A 24 -10.36 -6.47 23.49
N SER A 25 -9.33 -7.22 23.92
CA SER A 25 -8.20 -6.69 24.69
C SER A 25 -7.13 -6.00 23.85
N TRP A 26 -6.96 -6.37 22.57
CA TRP A 26 -5.95 -5.74 21.68
C TRP A 26 -6.36 -4.33 21.23
N LEU A 27 -7.65 -4.02 21.16
CA LEU A 27 -8.16 -2.65 20.97
C LEU A 27 -7.69 -1.70 22.07
N ARG A 28 -7.31 -2.20 23.25
CA ARG A 28 -6.75 -1.39 24.34
C ARG A 28 -5.26 -1.06 24.16
N ARG A 29 -4.54 -1.71 23.25
CA ARG A 29 -3.08 -1.52 23.07
C ARG A 29 -2.75 -0.25 22.31
N PHE A 30 -3.71 0.34 21.61
CA PHE A 30 -3.59 1.60 20.88
C PHE A 30 -4.75 2.50 21.30
N SER A 31 -4.60 3.82 21.22
CA SER A 31 -5.77 4.71 21.19
C SER A 31 -6.45 4.50 19.84
N THR A 32 -7.40 3.55 19.80
CA THR A 32 -8.13 3.20 18.58
C THR A 32 -9.47 3.92 18.51
N ALA A 33 -9.75 4.58 17.39
CA ALA A 33 -11.09 5.06 17.05
C ALA A 33 -11.71 4.13 15.99
N ARG A 34 -12.90 3.58 16.27
CA ARG A 34 -13.67 2.81 15.27
C ARG A 34 -14.19 3.79 14.20
N LEU A 35 -14.09 3.40 12.93
CA LEU A 35 -14.66 4.16 11.84
C LEU A 35 -16.08 3.70 11.53
N PRO A 36 -16.98 4.61 11.14
CA PRO A 36 -18.35 4.25 10.80
C PRO A 36 -18.41 3.49 9.47
N TRP A 37 -19.38 2.59 9.37
CA TRP A 37 -19.84 2.03 8.11
C TRP A 37 -20.85 2.97 7.45
N GLY A 38 -20.86 2.98 6.12
CA GLY A 38 -21.86 3.68 5.32
C GLY A 38 -21.56 5.15 5.04
N GLN A 39 -22.45 5.78 4.27
CA GLN A 39 -22.32 7.18 3.80
C GLN A 39 -20.94 7.51 3.23
N THR A 40 -20.35 6.56 2.50
CA THR A 40 -19.03 6.71 1.90
C THR A 40 -19.03 7.78 0.81
N GLN A 41 -17.93 8.51 0.73
CA GLN A 41 -17.69 9.47 -0.33
C GLN A 41 -16.73 8.88 -1.37
N GLU A 42 -16.77 9.37 -2.61
CA GLU A 42 -15.76 9.06 -3.63
C GLU A 42 -14.49 9.88 -3.36
N LEU A 43 -13.85 9.55 -2.24
CA LEU A 43 -12.58 10.10 -1.77
C LEU A 43 -11.59 8.98 -1.57
N TYR A 44 -10.36 9.20 -2.01
CA TYR A 44 -9.32 8.19 -1.96
C TYR A 44 -8.04 8.79 -1.38
N PRO A 45 -7.28 8.00 -0.62
CA PRO A 45 -5.93 8.39 -0.23
C PRO A 45 -5.10 8.78 -1.45
N VAL A 46 -4.32 9.84 -1.33
CA VAL A 46 -3.40 10.25 -2.42
C VAL A 46 -2.42 9.12 -2.76
N SER A 47 -2.03 8.33 -1.77
CA SER A 47 -1.22 7.12 -1.95
C SER A 47 -1.86 6.12 -2.92
N THR A 48 -3.17 5.86 -2.85
CA THR A 48 -3.84 4.93 -3.76
C THR A 48 -3.90 5.46 -5.19
N LEU A 49 -4.06 6.77 -5.38
CA LEU A 49 -3.99 7.40 -6.71
C LEU A 49 -2.57 7.27 -7.30
N GLN A 50 -1.54 7.45 -6.47
CA GLN A 50 -0.14 7.42 -6.92
C GLN A 50 0.42 6.01 -7.14
N GLN A 51 -0.29 4.95 -6.72
CA GLN A 51 0.12 3.57 -7.03
C GLN A 51 0.25 3.32 -8.53
N ARG A 52 -0.57 4.00 -9.35
CA ARG A 52 -0.55 3.89 -10.81
C ARG A 52 -0.74 5.27 -11.45
N THR A 53 0.33 5.95 -11.77
CA THR A 53 0.25 7.28 -12.41
C THR A 53 -0.19 7.18 -13.89
N PRO A 54 -0.70 8.27 -14.50
CA PRO A 54 -0.95 8.35 -15.95
C PRO A 54 0.27 7.94 -16.80
N SER A 55 1.47 8.36 -16.39
CA SER A 55 2.73 7.96 -17.05
C SER A 55 3.00 6.45 -16.95
N SER A 56 2.69 5.83 -15.82
CA SER A 56 2.81 4.38 -15.65
C SER A 56 1.81 3.61 -16.53
N LEU A 57 0.57 4.09 -16.66
CA LEU A 57 -0.45 3.49 -17.54
C LEU A 57 0.00 3.51 -19.00
N ARG A 58 0.53 4.65 -19.47
CA ARG A 58 1.09 4.79 -20.82
C ARG A 58 2.29 3.88 -21.04
N ALA A 59 3.15 3.73 -20.02
CA ALA A 59 4.30 2.83 -20.09
C ALA A 59 3.87 1.35 -20.18
N SER A 60 2.85 0.93 -19.41
CA SER A 60 2.27 -0.41 -19.50
C SER A 60 1.65 -0.67 -20.87
N GLU A 61 0.85 0.26 -21.40
CA GLU A 61 0.26 0.12 -22.75
C GLU A 61 1.34 0.01 -23.83
N LYS A 62 2.40 0.80 -23.73
CA LYS A 62 3.54 0.72 -24.66
C LYS A 62 4.21 -0.65 -24.59
N ALA A 63 4.45 -1.15 -23.38
CA ALA A 63 5.05 -2.48 -23.18
C ALA A 63 4.18 -3.60 -23.76
N GLU A 64 2.86 -3.55 -23.57
CA GLU A 64 1.91 -4.50 -24.16
C GLU A 64 1.93 -4.47 -25.69
N ARG A 65 1.99 -3.28 -26.28
CA ARG A 65 2.12 -3.10 -27.75
C ARG A 65 3.44 -3.67 -28.27
N GLU A 66 4.56 -3.40 -27.59
CA GLU A 66 5.88 -3.93 -27.96
C GLU A 66 5.94 -5.45 -27.84
N LEU A 67 5.24 -6.04 -26.87
CA LEU A 67 5.12 -7.48 -26.75
C LEU A 67 4.28 -8.06 -27.89
N ALA A 68 3.15 -7.43 -28.22
CA ALA A 68 2.27 -7.85 -29.32
C ALA A 68 2.95 -7.75 -30.69
N THR A 69 3.83 -6.77 -30.90
CA THR A 69 4.63 -6.61 -32.13
C THR A 69 5.88 -7.47 -32.15
N GLY A 70 6.20 -8.19 -31.06
CA GLY A 70 7.41 -8.99 -30.91
C GLY A 70 8.69 -8.18 -30.74
N GLN A 71 8.59 -6.87 -30.52
CA GLN A 71 9.72 -5.97 -30.26
C GLN A 71 10.31 -6.18 -28.85
N ARG A 72 9.48 -6.64 -27.91
CA ARG A 72 9.87 -6.97 -26.53
C ARG A 72 9.54 -8.42 -26.25
N GLN A 73 10.43 -9.10 -25.53
CA GLN A 73 10.16 -10.41 -24.93
C GLN A 73 9.87 -10.24 -23.45
N VAL A 74 9.01 -11.09 -22.90
CA VAL A 74 8.72 -11.13 -21.46
C VAL A 74 9.99 -11.57 -20.74
N GLU A 75 10.40 -10.82 -19.72
CA GLU A 75 11.56 -11.20 -18.91
C GLU A 75 11.18 -12.33 -17.95
N ALA A 76 12.12 -13.22 -17.63
CA ALA A 76 11.85 -14.37 -16.77
C ALA A 76 11.27 -13.96 -15.40
N PHE A 77 11.68 -12.82 -14.84
CA PHE A 77 11.13 -12.32 -13.59
C PHE A 77 9.64 -11.91 -13.70
N GLU A 78 9.16 -11.50 -14.86
CA GLU A 78 7.77 -11.08 -15.08
C GLU A 78 6.82 -12.29 -15.14
N GLU A 79 7.33 -13.46 -15.49
CA GLU A 79 6.56 -14.72 -15.52
C GLU A 79 6.32 -15.30 -14.11
N HIS A 80 7.06 -14.85 -13.09
CA HIS A 80 6.89 -15.35 -11.74
C HIS A 80 5.58 -14.84 -11.12
N ASP A 81 4.86 -15.73 -10.43
CA ASP A 81 3.70 -15.33 -9.63
C ASP A 81 4.14 -14.62 -8.34
N TYR A 82 4.02 -13.30 -8.30
CA TYR A 82 4.27 -12.50 -7.09
C TYR A 82 3.13 -12.55 -6.08
N HIS A 83 2.04 -13.23 -6.42
CA HIS A 83 0.82 -13.40 -5.65
C HIS A 83 0.05 -12.11 -5.36
N GLY A 84 0.57 -10.94 -5.71
CA GLY A 84 -0.16 -9.68 -5.65
C GLY A 84 -1.13 -9.58 -6.83
N ILE A 85 -2.40 -9.32 -6.56
CA ILE A 85 -3.41 -9.14 -7.60
C ILE A 85 -4.20 -7.89 -7.26
N VAL A 86 -4.35 -6.98 -8.22
CA VAL A 86 -5.24 -5.83 -8.08
C VAL A 86 -6.04 -5.74 -9.36
N ASN A 87 -7.31 -6.10 -9.29
CA ASN A 87 -8.24 -6.01 -10.42
C ASN A 87 -9.67 -5.73 -9.93
N HIS A 88 -10.62 -5.80 -10.85
CA HIS A 88 -12.03 -5.60 -10.56
C HIS A 88 -12.65 -6.65 -9.62
N GLU A 89 -12.10 -7.87 -9.53
CA GLU A 89 -12.67 -8.94 -8.70
C GLU A 89 -12.07 -9.01 -7.30
N ARG A 90 -10.76 -8.80 -7.19
CA ARG A 90 -10.01 -8.98 -5.95
C ARG A 90 -8.81 -8.04 -5.83
N ILE A 91 -8.56 -7.60 -4.61
CA ILE A 91 -7.31 -7.02 -4.16
C ILE A 91 -6.64 -8.01 -3.22
N ARG A 92 -5.52 -8.57 -3.66
CA ARG A 92 -4.69 -9.51 -2.90
C ARG A 92 -3.34 -8.87 -2.64
N TYR A 93 -3.03 -8.68 -1.36
CA TYR A 93 -1.76 -8.11 -0.94
C TYR A 93 -0.72 -9.21 -0.68
N ALA A 94 0.43 -9.09 -1.33
CA ALA A 94 1.60 -9.90 -1.08
C ALA A 94 2.82 -8.98 -0.83
N PRO A 95 3.52 -9.13 0.30
CA PRO A 95 4.73 -8.35 0.54
C PRO A 95 5.84 -8.79 -0.42
N LEU A 96 6.86 -7.95 -0.60
CA LEU A 96 8.07 -8.36 -1.33
C LEU A 96 8.85 -9.45 -0.58
N SER A 97 9.61 -10.27 -1.32
CA SER A 97 10.48 -11.27 -0.71
C SER A 97 11.57 -10.61 0.14
N LYS A 98 11.98 -11.24 1.24
CA LYS A 98 13.06 -10.73 2.10
C LYS A 98 14.37 -10.48 1.33
N LYS A 99 14.63 -11.27 0.28
CA LYS A 99 15.80 -11.10 -0.60
C LYS A 99 15.68 -9.84 -1.44
N THR A 100 14.53 -9.63 -2.07
CA THR A 100 14.22 -8.41 -2.83
C THR A 100 14.35 -7.18 -1.90
N THR A 101 13.72 -7.23 -0.72
CA THR A 101 13.79 -6.13 0.25
C THR A 101 15.22 -5.85 0.71
N PHE A 102 16.05 -6.88 0.93
CA PHE A 102 17.46 -6.71 1.30
C PHE A 102 18.25 -5.90 0.26
N TRP A 103 18.11 -6.22 -1.03
CA TRP A 103 18.80 -5.50 -2.10
C TRP A 103 18.30 -4.06 -2.26
N LEU A 104 16.99 -3.83 -2.09
CA LEU A 104 16.43 -2.47 -2.05
C LEU A 104 17.02 -1.66 -0.88
N TYR A 105 17.17 -2.27 0.30
CA TYR A 105 17.84 -1.62 1.43
C TYR A 105 19.33 -1.39 1.17
N LEU A 106 20.03 -2.30 0.52
CA LEU A 106 21.44 -2.11 0.18
C LEU A 106 21.62 -0.94 -0.81
N TRP A 107 20.75 -0.84 -1.81
CA TRP A 107 20.76 0.24 -2.79
C TRP A 107 20.36 1.59 -2.17
N GLY A 108 19.17 1.68 -1.59
CA GLY A 108 18.65 2.94 -1.03
C GLY A 108 19.31 3.33 0.29
N GLY A 109 19.48 2.37 1.20
CA GLY A 109 20.14 2.58 2.49
C GLY A 109 21.63 2.89 2.33
N GLY A 110 22.34 2.22 1.40
CA GLY A 110 23.73 2.55 1.07
C GLY A 110 23.88 4.01 0.62
N ARG A 111 22.99 4.48 -0.27
CA ARG A 111 22.95 5.89 -0.70
C ARG A 111 22.71 6.84 0.47
N PHE A 112 21.76 6.53 1.35
CA PHE A 112 21.47 7.36 2.52
C PHE A 112 22.67 7.44 3.47
N VAL A 113 23.24 6.29 3.84
CA VAL A 113 24.42 6.21 4.73
C VAL A 113 25.61 6.95 4.13
N PHE A 114 25.80 6.90 2.80
CA PHE A 114 26.87 7.62 2.12
C PHE A 114 26.75 9.14 2.33
N TYR A 115 25.58 9.73 2.09
CA TYR A 115 25.41 11.18 2.26
C TYR A 115 25.49 11.62 3.73
N CYS A 116 24.95 10.84 4.67
CA CYS A 116 25.11 11.12 6.09
C CYS A 116 26.57 11.02 6.53
N GLY A 117 27.27 9.96 6.11
CA GLY A 117 28.69 9.75 6.40
C GLY A 117 29.56 10.86 5.81
N LEU A 118 29.28 11.28 4.57
CA LEU A 118 29.96 12.41 3.93
C LEU A 118 29.73 13.71 4.71
N GLY A 119 28.49 14.00 5.12
CA GLY A 119 28.17 15.17 5.93
C GLY A 119 28.92 15.19 7.27
N CYS A 120 28.93 14.07 7.98
CA CYS A 120 29.69 13.92 9.22
C CYS A 120 31.20 14.09 9.00
N ALA A 121 31.76 13.48 7.96
CA ALA A 121 33.18 13.59 7.63
C ALA A 121 33.57 15.05 7.33
N LEU A 122 32.78 15.75 6.51
CA LEU A 122 32.99 17.16 6.20
C LEU A 122 32.90 18.05 7.45
N PHE A 123 31.96 17.78 8.36
CA PHE A 123 31.87 18.49 9.63
C PHE A 123 33.14 18.31 10.48
N VAL A 124 33.64 17.08 10.60
CA VAL A 124 34.90 16.79 11.31
C VAL A 124 36.07 17.53 10.66
N PHE A 125 36.13 17.57 9.33
CA PHE A 125 37.17 18.30 8.61
C PHE A 125 37.11 19.82 8.86
N ILE A 126 35.92 20.42 8.85
CA ILE A 126 35.73 21.84 9.14
C ILE A 126 36.15 22.17 10.59
N VAL A 127 35.72 21.36 11.56
CA VAL A 127 36.12 21.53 12.96
C VAL A 127 37.64 21.43 13.10
N ARG A 128 38.27 20.50 12.37
CA ARG A 128 39.73 20.37 12.36
C ARG A 128 40.43 21.61 11.82
N LEU A 129 39.97 22.16 10.69
CA LEU A 129 40.52 23.41 10.13
C LEU A 129 40.36 24.61 11.09
N MET A 130 39.36 24.60 11.95
CA MET A 130 39.13 25.66 12.94
C MET A 130 40.06 25.55 14.17
N ILE A 131 40.47 24.33 14.52
CA ILE A 131 41.31 24.07 15.72
C ILE A 131 42.79 24.08 15.36
N ASP A 132 43.15 23.53 14.20
CA ASP A 132 44.54 23.35 13.81
C ASP A 132 45.08 24.57 13.06
N THR A 133 45.73 25.47 13.81
CA THR A 133 46.38 26.67 13.27
C THR A 133 47.82 26.44 12.82
N HIS A 134 48.35 25.24 13.02
CA HIS A 134 49.76 24.94 12.79
C HIS A 134 50.02 24.24 11.45
N ASN A 135 49.12 23.35 11.04
CA ASN A 135 49.25 22.61 9.78
C ASN A 135 48.63 23.38 8.62
N THR A 136 49.22 23.22 7.43
CA THR A 136 48.66 23.74 6.19
C THR A 136 47.36 23.02 5.81
N PHE A 137 46.58 23.58 4.89
CA PHE A 137 45.37 22.92 4.38
C PHE A 137 45.67 21.55 3.78
N ALA A 138 46.79 21.41 3.06
CA ALA A 138 47.17 20.16 2.40
C ALA A 138 47.47 19.06 3.43
N GLU A 139 48.24 19.35 4.47
CA GLU A 139 48.57 18.39 5.55
C GLU A 139 47.31 17.96 6.34
N ASN A 140 46.41 18.91 6.58
CA ASN A 140 45.11 18.63 7.19
C ASN A 140 44.24 17.74 6.28
N PHE A 141 44.25 17.97 4.97
CA PHE A 141 43.51 17.16 4.01
C PHE A 141 44.07 15.74 3.90
N GLU A 142 45.40 15.60 3.78
CA GLU A 142 46.06 14.29 3.71
C GLU A 142 45.79 13.45 4.95
N SER A 143 45.90 14.03 6.15
CA SER A 143 45.58 13.34 7.41
C SER A 143 44.08 13.03 7.58
N PHE A 144 43.21 13.73 6.85
CA PHE A 144 41.77 13.50 6.83
C PHE A 144 41.33 12.38 5.87
N LEU A 145 42.12 12.04 4.85
CA LEU A 145 41.79 11.00 3.86
C LEU A 145 41.38 9.64 4.49
N PRO A 146 42.05 9.11 5.53
CA PRO A 146 41.61 7.87 6.17
C PRO A 146 40.23 7.99 6.81
N THR A 147 39.93 9.14 7.42
CA THR A 147 38.61 9.44 7.99
C THR A 147 37.56 9.45 6.89
N LEU A 148 37.79 10.20 5.81
CA LEU A 148 36.89 10.24 4.67
C LEU A 148 36.65 8.84 4.09
N PHE A 149 37.71 8.04 3.98
CA PHE A 149 37.64 6.67 3.48
C PHE A 149 36.71 5.80 4.35
N VAL A 150 36.92 5.80 5.67
CA VAL A 150 36.13 5.00 6.62
C VAL A 150 34.64 5.39 6.58
N PHE A 151 34.33 6.68 6.48
CA PHE A 151 32.95 7.16 6.46
C PHE A 151 32.22 6.94 5.12
N THR A 152 32.93 6.93 3.99
CA THR A 152 32.30 6.95 2.67
C THR A 152 32.47 5.68 1.85
N VAL A 153 33.61 4.99 1.94
CA VAL A 153 33.92 3.86 1.05
C VAL A 153 33.03 2.63 1.30
N PRO A 154 32.78 2.18 2.55
CA PRO A 154 31.87 1.07 2.77
C PRO A 154 30.45 1.36 2.24
N ALA A 155 29.97 2.59 2.43
CA ALA A 155 28.63 3.01 2.02
C ALA A 155 28.51 3.13 0.50
N ILE A 156 29.50 3.71 -0.19
CA ILE A 156 29.49 3.80 -1.66
C ILE A 156 29.63 2.41 -2.29
N THR A 157 30.41 1.50 -1.70
CA THR A 157 30.49 0.11 -2.16
C THR A 157 29.15 -0.59 -2.02
N CYS A 158 28.46 -0.45 -0.88
CA CYS A 158 27.11 -1.01 -0.71
C CYS A 158 26.12 -0.44 -1.73
N TRP A 159 26.12 0.89 -1.91
CA TRP A 159 25.26 1.56 -2.88
C TRP A 159 25.55 1.09 -4.31
N ALA A 160 26.82 0.98 -4.72
CA ALA A 160 27.23 0.52 -6.03
C ALA A 160 26.82 -0.93 -6.30
N ILE A 161 27.06 -1.84 -5.35
CA ILE A 161 26.65 -3.25 -5.47
C ILE A 161 25.12 -3.35 -5.54
N GLY A 162 24.40 -2.67 -4.66
CA GLY A 162 22.93 -2.65 -4.68
C GLY A 162 22.38 -2.10 -6.00
N SER A 163 22.95 -1.01 -6.50
CA SER A 163 22.56 -0.40 -7.77
C SER A 163 22.79 -1.35 -8.96
N PHE A 164 23.94 -2.03 -8.98
CA PHE A 164 24.27 -3.01 -10.00
C PHE A 164 23.26 -4.15 -10.02
N VAL A 165 22.97 -4.75 -8.85
CA VAL A 165 22.01 -5.85 -8.74
C VAL A 165 20.61 -5.43 -9.19
N VAL A 166 20.10 -4.29 -8.73
CA VAL A 166 18.74 -3.83 -9.03
C VAL A 166 18.56 -3.49 -10.51
N HIS A 167 19.54 -2.84 -11.15
CA HIS A 167 19.38 -2.36 -12.54
C HIS A 167 19.94 -3.32 -13.61
N LYS A 168 20.90 -4.19 -13.27
CA LYS A 168 21.56 -5.08 -14.24
C LYS A 168 21.19 -6.54 -14.07
N LEU A 169 20.62 -6.94 -12.93
CA LEU A 169 20.25 -8.33 -12.64
C LEU A 169 18.79 -8.46 -12.14
N PRO A 170 17.79 -7.90 -12.85
CA PRO A 170 16.39 -7.94 -12.40
C PRO A 170 15.89 -9.37 -12.17
N ASN A 171 16.24 -10.31 -13.05
CA ASN A 171 15.93 -11.74 -12.93
C ASN A 171 16.46 -12.42 -11.67
N TRP A 172 17.53 -11.91 -11.08
CA TRP A 172 18.10 -12.48 -9.86
C TRP A 172 17.55 -11.80 -8.60
N PHE A 173 17.31 -10.50 -8.71
CA PHE A 173 16.86 -9.59 -7.66
C PHE A 173 15.37 -9.76 -7.34
N MET A 174 14.50 -9.70 -8.36
CA MET A 174 13.06 -9.81 -8.20
C MET A 174 12.67 -11.27 -8.01
N ARG A 175 12.35 -11.63 -6.77
CA ARG A 175 11.81 -12.94 -6.41
C ARG A 175 10.44 -12.80 -5.75
N PRO A 176 9.54 -13.77 -6.00
CA PRO A 176 8.25 -13.80 -5.33
C PRO A 176 8.45 -14.03 -3.83
N SER A 177 7.49 -13.54 -3.04
CA SER A 177 7.48 -13.77 -1.60
C SER A 177 6.95 -15.16 -1.28
N LYS A 178 6.73 -15.44 0.00
CA LYS A 178 6.17 -16.73 0.42
C LYS A 178 4.71 -16.92 0.03
N GLY A 179 4.02 -15.84 -0.34
CA GLY A 179 2.60 -15.84 -0.65
C GLY A 179 1.88 -14.58 -0.15
N PRO A 180 0.58 -14.46 -0.45
CA PRO A 180 -0.25 -13.33 -0.03
C PRO A 180 -0.48 -13.32 1.49
N ARG A 181 -0.75 -12.15 2.07
CA ARG A 181 -1.14 -12.03 3.50
C ARG A 181 -2.64 -11.99 3.68
N TRP A 182 -3.31 -11.26 2.81
CA TRP A 182 -4.77 -11.12 2.82
C TRP A 182 -5.29 -10.84 1.42
N GLU A 183 -6.57 -11.13 1.20
CA GLU A 183 -7.33 -10.84 -0.01
C GLU A 183 -8.68 -10.23 0.34
N LEU A 184 -9.05 -9.16 -0.35
CA LEU A 184 -10.39 -8.61 -0.41
C LEU A 184 -10.99 -9.04 -1.76
N ASN A 185 -12.11 -9.76 -1.73
CA ASN A 185 -12.72 -10.29 -2.94
C ASN A 185 -14.10 -9.66 -3.15
N ARG A 186 -14.16 -8.61 -3.99
CA ARG A 186 -15.40 -7.91 -4.36
C ARG A 186 -16.43 -8.85 -4.97
N ARG A 187 -16.00 -9.79 -5.81
CA ARG A 187 -16.90 -10.72 -6.51
C ARG A 187 -17.70 -11.62 -5.55
N THR A 188 -17.07 -12.03 -4.44
CA THR A 188 -17.65 -12.96 -3.46
C THR A 188 -18.08 -12.30 -2.16
N GLY A 189 -17.63 -11.08 -1.87
CA GLY A 189 -17.85 -10.39 -0.59
C GLY A 189 -17.00 -10.93 0.57
N MET A 190 -16.01 -11.77 0.26
CA MET A 190 -15.18 -12.44 1.27
C MET A 190 -13.83 -11.74 1.48
N VAL A 191 -13.33 -11.86 2.70
CA VAL A 191 -11.98 -11.47 3.11
C VAL A 191 -11.23 -12.73 3.52
N THR A 192 -10.12 -13.01 2.84
CA THR A 192 -9.28 -14.17 3.12
C THR A 192 -8.00 -13.73 3.81
N LEU A 193 -7.63 -14.43 4.89
CA LEU A 193 -6.38 -14.26 5.62
C LEU A 193 -5.54 -15.51 5.49
N PHE A 194 -4.27 -15.35 5.11
CA PHE A 194 -3.35 -16.46 4.90
C PHE A 194 -2.40 -16.59 6.09
N ASP A 195 -2.45 -17.75 6.76
CA ASP A 195 -1.59 -18.12 7.88
C ASP A 195 -0.53 -19.15 7.45
N TYR A 196 0.72 -18.70 7.43
CA TYR A 196 1.89 -19.52 7.08
C TYR A 196 2.55 -20.18 8.29
N ASP A 197 2.09 -19.92 9.51
CA ASP A 197 2.50 -20.70 10.67
C ASP A 197 1.56 -21.91 10.81
N ASN A 198 0.24 -21.70 10.67
CA ASN A 198 -0.81 -22.73 10.70
C ASN A 198 -0.57 -23.78 11.81
N MET A 199 -0.30 -23.30 13.03
CA MET A 199 0.07 -24.14 14.19
C MET A 199 1.24 -25.11 13.93
N GLY A 200 2.22 -24.71 13.12
CA GLY A 200 3.38 -25.51 12.72
C GLY A 200 3.15 -26.43 11.52
N LYS A 201 1.92 -26.58 11.02
CA LYS A 201 1.60 -27.49 9.91
C LYS A 201 2.18 -27.06 8.57
N TYR A 202 2.46 -25.78 8.38
CA TYR A 202 3.14 -25.31 7.18
C TYR A 202 4.54 -25.92 7.04
N LYS A 203 5.26 -26.09 8.15
CA LYS A 203 6.61 -26.68 8.13
C LYS A 203 6.61 -28.20 7.95
N SER A 204 5.55 -28.89 8.38
CA SER A 204 5.44 -30.35 8.28
C SER A 204 4.80 -30.82 6.97
N GLU A 205 3.77 -30.12 6.50
CA GLU A 205 2.89 -30.56 5.40
C GLU A 205 2.84 -29.57 4.23
N GLY A 206 3.41 -28.36 4.39
CA GLY A 206 3.34 -27.31 3.37
C GLY A 206 1.97 -26.65 3.21
N LEU A 207 1.00 -26.97 4.08
CA LEU A 207 -0.36 -26.45 4.00
C LEU A 207 -0.46 -25.05 4.62
N ILE A 208 -0.84 -24.08 3.79
CA ILE A 208 -1.16 -22.72 4.20
C ILE A 208 -2.56 -22.74 4.83
N GLY A 209 -2.69 -22.18 6.02
CA GLY A 209 -4.00 -21.98 6.64
C GLY A 209 -4.72 -20.81 5.97
N GLU A 210 -6.00 -20.97 5.65
CA GLU A 210 -6.83 -19.91 5.10
C GLU A 210 -8.01 -19.65 6.04
N PHE A 211 -8.19 -18.41 6.45
CA PHE A 211 -9.38 -17.97 7.19
C PHE A 211 -10.20 -17.06 6.29
N VAL A 212 -11.40 -17.50 5.94
CA VAL A 212 -12.32 -16.78 5.05
C VAL A 212 -13.51 -16.29 5.88
N TYR A 213 -13.79 -15.00 5.80
CA TYR A 213 -14.85 -14.33 6.55
C TYR A 213 -15.61 -13.36 5.64
N ALA A 214 -16.86 -13.05 5.98
CA ALA A 214 -17.62 -12.07 5.20
C ALA A 214 -17.12 -10.64 5.49
N PHE A 215 -17.09 -9.77 4.48
CA PHE A 215 -16.55 -8.42 4.63
C PHE A 215 -17.28 -7.58 5.70
N HIS A 216 -18.60 -7.73 5.82
CA HIS A 216 -19.40 -7.04 6.82
C HIS A 216 -19.14 -7.49 8.28
N GLU A 217 -18.36 -8.57 8.48
CA GLU A 217 -17.89 -9.03 9.80
C GLU A 217 -16.62 -8.30 10.26
N PHE A 218 -16.06 -7.41 9.45
CA PHE A 218 -14.91 -6.59 9.84
C PHE A 218 -15.36 -5.22 10.33
N ASP A 219 -14.55 -4.60 11.19
CA ASP A 219 -14.66 -3.20 11.55
C ASP A 219 -13.33 -2.50 11.29
N ALA A 220 -13.39 -1.27 10.79
CA ALA A 220 -12.21 -0.46 10.61
C ALA A 220 -11.89 0.35 11.86
N TYR A 221 -10.60 0.44 12.18
CA TYR A 221 -10.08 1.20 13.30
C TYR A 221 -8.89 2.04 12.84
N VAL A 222 -8.83 3.28 13.30
CA VAL A 222 -7.62 4.08 13.22
C VAL A 222 -6.92 4.02 14.57
N GLY A 223 -5.77 3.35 14.59
CA GLY A 223 -4.89 3.33 15.75
C GLY A 223 -3.94 4.51 15.71
N SER A 224 -3.82 5.22 16.83
CA SER A 224 -2.76 6.22 17.00
C SER A 224 -1.70 5.78 18.01
N GLY A 225 -0.47 6.22 17.79
CA GLY A 225 0.64 5.94 18.68
C GLY A 225 1.79 6.92 18.53
N PRO A 226 2.67 7.05 19.54
CA PRO A 226 3.86 7.86 19.42
C PRO A 226 4.91 7.13 18.57
N THR A 227 5.48 7.84 17.62
CA THR A 227 6.75 7.48 16.99
C THR A 227 7.87 7.46 18.05
N ARG A 228 9.03 6.88 17.73
CA ARG A 228 10.21 6.91 18.62
C ARG A 228 10.67 8.34 18.96
N GLN A 229 10.24 9.34 18.19
CA GLN A 229 10.54 10.76 18.36
C GLN A 229 9.41 11.54 19.06
N GLY A 230 8.32 10.87 19.47
CA GLY A 230 7.20 11.48 20.19
C GLY A 230 6.11 12.09 19.30
N HIS A 231 6.30 12.18 17.98
CA HIS A 231 5.23 12.57 17.06
C HIS A 231 4.13 11.51 17.02
N MET A 232 2.86 11.91 16.91
CA MET A 232 1.76 10.98 16.69
C MET A 232 1.80 10.46 15.24
N PHE A 233 1.58 9.16 15.08
CA PHE A 233 1.23 8.56 13.80
C PHE A 233 -0.16 7.93 13.92
N TYR A 234 -0.81 7.81 12.78
CA TYR A 234 -2.06 7.09 12.58
C TYR A 234 -1.81 5.91 11.64
N GLN A 235 -2.58 4.84 11.83
CA GLN A 235 -2.57 3.66 10.95
C GLN A 235 -3.99 3.09 10.87
N LEU A 236 -4.39 2.70 9.66
CA LEU A 236 -5.68 2.07 9.38
C LEU A 236 -5.56 0.55 9.53
N TYR A 237 -6.48 -0.02 10.29
CA TYR A 237 -6.62 -1.45 10.49
C TYR A 237 -8.04 -1.89 10.17
N MET A 238 -8.19 -3.09 9.62
CA MET A 238 -9.46 -3.82 9.61
C MET A 238 -9.35 -4.99 10.58
N ALA A 239 -10.32 -5.14 11.47
CA ALA A 239 -10.33 -6.24 12.42
C ALA A 239 -11.61 -7.04 12.32
N HIS A 240 -11.47 -8.37 12.35
CA HIS A 240 -12.61 -9.25 12.38
C HIS A 240 -13.33 -9.13 13.73
N ARG A 241 -14.64 -8.92 13.70
CA ARG A 241 -15.47 -8.65 14.88
C ARG A 241 -15.46 -9.83 15.86
N TYR A 242 -15.52 -11.06 15.34
CA TYR A 242 -15.68 -12.28 16.16
C TYR A 242 -14.39 -13.07 16.41
N ARG A 243 -13.26 -12.67 15.82
CA ARG A 243 -12.01 -13.44 15.89
C ARG A 243 -10.83 -12.49 16.10
N ASN A 244 -9.74 -12.98 16.67
CA ASN A 244 -8.55 -12.17 16.93
C ASN A 244 -7.69 -11.99 15.67
N HIS A 245 -8.31 -11.54 14.58
CA HIS A 245 -7.67 -11.30 13.29
C HIS A 245 -7.70 -9.82 12.97
N VAL A 246 -6.54 -9.27 12.60
CA VAL A 246 -6.36 -7.87 12.25
C VAL A 246 -5.52 -7.77 10.99
N ILE A 247 -5.97 -6.94 10.06
CA ILE A 247 -5.35 -6.61 8.79
C ILE A 247 -4.81 -5.19 8.92
N ASP A 248 -3.53 -5.01 8.61
CA ASP A 248 -2.94 -3.69 8.40
C ASP A 248 -3.17 -3.28 6.93
N LEU A 249 -3.72 -2.08 6.72
CA LEU A 249 -4.02 -1.51 5.41
C LEU A 249 -2.96 -0.49 4.93
N ASP A 250 -1.72 -0.60 5.44
CA ASP A 250 -0.56 0.22 5.06
C ASP A 250 -0.29 0.32 3.55
N VAL A 251 -0.66 -0.72 2.79
CA VAL A 251 -0.54 -0.73 1.33
C VAL A 251 -1.41 0.33 0.65
N PHE A 252 -2.58 0.62 1.21
CA PHE A 252 -3.47 1.67 0.70
C PHE A 252 -3.12 3.02 1.32
N VAL A 253 -2.92 3.05 2.63
CA VAL A 253 -2.60 4.27 3.40
C VAL A 253 -1.41 4.00 4.30
N PRO A 254 -0.20 4.43 3.89
CA PRO A 254 0.97 4.37 4.75
C PRO A 254 0.74 5.15 6.05
N ARG A 255 1.53 4.85 7.07
CA ARG A 255 1.52 5.63 8.32
C ARG A 255 1.69 7.11 8.02
N ASP A 256 0.78 7.89 8.56
CA ASP A 256 0.74 9.33 8.38
C ASP A 256 0.63 10.03 9.74
N SER A 257 1.06 11.28 9.80
CA SER A 257 0.78 12.20 10.89
C SER A 257 -0.68 12.66 10.93
N GLU A 258 -1.42 12.50 9.83
CA GLU A 258 -2.82 12.89 9.71
C GLU A 258 -3.77 11.68 9.74
N PRO A 259 -4.90 11.74 10.47
CA PRO A 259 -5.89 10.66 10.47
C PRO A 259 -6.79 10.66 9.22
N GLU A 260 -6.96 11.79 8.54
CA GLU A 260 -7.91 11.97 7.43
C GLU A 260 -7.63 11.04 6.23
N PRO A 261 -6.38 10.83 5.79
CA PRO A 261 -6.07 9.83 4.75
C PRO A 261 -6.54 8.42 5.12
N HIS A 262 -6.53 8.07 6.40
CA HIS A 262 -7.00 6.76 6.88
C HIS A 262 -8.53 6.65 6.82
N TYR A 263 -9.25 7.76 6.99
CA TYR A 263 -10.70 7.82 6.80
C TYR A 263 -11.08 7.61 5.33
N ALA A 264 -10.38 8.30 4.42
CA ALA A 264 -10.53 8.07 2.99
C ALA A 264 -10.14 6.64 2.58
N GLY A 265 -9.14 6.04 3.24
CA GLY A 265 -8.77 4.65 3.02
C GLY A 265 -9.90 3.67 3.35
N TRP A 266 -10.68 3.96 4.38
CA TRP A 266 -11.85 3.15 4.72
C TRP A 266 -13.01 3.35 3.74
N ASP A 267 -13.29 4.58 3.31
CA ASP A 267 -14.25 4.87 2.24
C ASP A 267 -13.87 4.13 0.94
N PHE A 268 -12.58 4.14 0.58
CA PHE A 268 -12.05 3.41 -0.58
C PHE A 268 -12.32 1.91 -0.48
N VAL A 269 -12.03 1.26 0.65
CA VAL A 269 -12.23 -0.18 0.83
C VAL A 269 -13.72 -0.53 0.78
N GLN A 270 -14.58 0.26 1.42
CA GLN A 270 -16.03 0.07 1.35
C GLN A 270 -16.57 0.22 -0.09
N ASN A 271 -16.17 1.27 -0.81
CA ASN A 271 -16.58 1.49 -2.20
C ASN A 271 -16.06 0.38 -3.13
N TYR A 272 -14.84 -0.10 -2.89
CA TYR A 272 -14.29 -1.24 -3.63
C TYR A 272 -15.05 -2.53 -3.37
N MET A 273 -15.54 -2.79 -2.15
CA MET A 273 -16.27 -4.03 -1.85
C MET A 273 -17.76 -3.95 -2.20
N ASP A 274 -18.35 -2.75 -2.26
CA ASP A 274 -19.77 -2.53 -2.56
C ASP A 274 -20.10 -2.80 -4.03
N THR A 275 -20.79 -3.92 -4.30
CA THR A 275 -21.19 -4.31 -5.66
C THR A 275 -22.43 -3.58 -6.18
N SER A 276 -23.07 -2.75 -5.35
CA SER A 276 -24.18 -1.89 -5.78
C SER A 276 -23.72 -0.60 -6.49
N ARG A 277 -22.43 -0.27 -6.38
CA ARG A 277 -21.80 0.92 -6.94
C ARG A 277 -20.71 0.54 -7.95
N PRO A 278 -20.33 1.42 -8.89
CA PRO A 278 -19.18 1.18 -9.75
C PRO A 278 -17.89 1.08 -8.94
N LEU A 279 -16.85 0.49 -9.52
CA LEU A 279 -15.50 0.50 -8.94
C LEU A 279 -15.04 1.94 -8.67
N PRO A 280 -14.23 2.16 -7.62
CA PRO A 280 -13.56 3.42 -7.37
C PRO A 280 -12.93 3.98 -8.64
N ASP A 281 -13.19 5.26 -8.93
CA ASP A 281 -12.66 5.90 -10.12
C ASP A 281 -11.23 6.39 -9.88
N ILE A 282 -10.28 5.45 -9.96
CA ILE A 282 -8.85 5.71 -9.81
C ILE A 282 -8.06 5.07 -10.96
N PRO A 283 -6.87 5.60 -11.29
CA PRO A 283 -6.02 5.07 -12.35
C PRO A 283 -5.73 3.56 -12.23
N LEU A 284 -5.66 3.06 -11.00
CA LEU A 284 -5.39 1.65 -10.69
C LEU A 284 -6.39 0.71 -11.36
N PHE A 285 -7.68 1.09 -11.38
CA PHE A 285 -8.77 0.26 -11.89
C PHE A 285 -9.14 0.56 -13.33
N GLU A 286 -8.61 1.62 -13.95
CA GLU A 286 -8.96 1.99 -15.33
C GLU A 286 -8.92 0.79 -16.31
N PRO A 287 -7.88 -0.06 -16.33
CA PRO A 287 -7.83 -1.19 -17.27
C PRO A 287 -8.87 -2.30 -17.01
N HIS A 288 -9.55 -2.26 -15.87
CA HIS A 288 -10.47 -3.30 -15.41
C HIS A 288 -11.93 -2.83 -15.37
N ARG A 289 -12.21 -1.54 -15.63
CA ARG A 289 -13.57 -0.97 -15.49
C ARG A 289 -14.59 -1.62 -16.42
N GLU A 290 -14.20 -1.94 -17.65
CA GLU A 290 -15.07 -2.61 -18.62
C GLU A 290 -15.39 -4.08 -18.25
N GLN A 291 -14.56 -4.69 -17.40
CA GLN A 291 -14.70 -6.10 -16.98
C GLN A 291 -15.71 -6.25 -15.84
N ASP A 292 -15.92 -5.20 -15.03
CA ASP A 292 -16.92 -5.16 -13.98
C ASP A 292 -18.29 -4.74 -14.55
N PRO A 293 -19.34 -5.56 -14.46
CA PRO A 293 -20.60 -5.32 -15.16
C PRO A 293 -21.33 -4.06 -14.67
N VAL A 294 -21.28 -3.76 -13.37
CA VAL A 294 -21.93 -2.57 -12.78
C VAL A 294 -21.17 -1.32 -13.19
N THR A 295 -19.85 -1.37 -13.15
CA THR A 295 -18.98 -0.29 -13.60
C THR A 295 -19.12 -0.02 -15.09
N ALA A 296 -19.14 -1.06 -15.92
CA ALA A 296 -19.29 -0.94 -17.35
C ALA A 296 -20.67 -0.37 -17.75
N GLU A 297 -21.75 -0.73 -17.03
CA GLU A 297 -23.06 -0.13 -17.24
C GLU A 297 -23.10 1.35 -16.82
N TYR A 298 -22.53 1.65 -15.65
CA TYR A 298 -22.40 3.02 -15.17
C TYR A 298 -21.60 3.90 -16.13
N ASP A 299 -20.44 3.42 -16.61
CA ASP A 299 -19.57 4.17 -17.50
C ASP A 299 -20.23 4.40 -18.87
N ARG A 300 -20.94 3.40 -19.42
CA ARG A 300 -21.75 3.56 -20.64
C ARG A 300 -22.86 4.60 -20.49
N HIS A 301 -23.55 4.59 -19.35
CA HIS A 301 -24.63 5.54 -19.09
C HIS A 301 -24.13 6.98 -18.95
N ASN A 302 -22.98 7.17 -18.29
CA ASN A 302 -22.40 8.49 -18.03
C ASN A 302 -21.45 8.98 -19.15
N GLY A 303 -21.21 8.18 -20.19
CA GLY A 303 -20.32 8.54 -21.29
C GLY A 303 -18.86 8.76 -20.87
N ARG A 304 -18.39 7.99 -19.86
CA ARG A 304 -17.03 8.12 -19.32
C ARG A 304 -16.00 7.62 -20.34
N ASP A 305 -14.94 8.41 -20.55
CA ASP A 305 -13.83 8.03 -21.42
C ASP A 305 -13.05 6.83 -20.82
N PRO A 306 -12.89 5.70 -21.56
CA PRO A 306 -12.07 4.56 -21.13
C PRO A 306 -10.58 4.89 -20.92
N ARG A 307 -10.09 6.02 -21.45
CA ARG A 307 -8.70 6.49 -21.33
C ARG A 307 -8.54 7.72 -20.43
N TYR A 308 -9.56 8.02 -19.62
CA TYR A 308 -9.64 9.21 -18.76
C TYR A 308 -8.36 9.51 -17.96
N TRP A 309 -7.82 8.54 -17.24
CA TRP A 309 -6.59 8.68 -16.45
C TRP A 309 -5.34 8.51 -17.30
N ARG A 310 -5.34 7.60 -18.27
CA ARG A 310 -4.16 7.28 -19.09
C ARG A 310 -3.70 8.43 -19.96
N ASP A 311 -4.63 9.17 -20.55
CA ASP A 311 -4.33 10.27 -21.45
C ASP A 311 -4.28 11.64 -20.73
N MET A 312 -4.44 11.64 -19.40
CA MET A 312 -4.31 12.85 -18.57
C MET A 312 -2.88 13.38 -18.58
N ASP A 313 -2.74 14.70 -18.78
CA ASP A 313 -1.44 15.38 -18.72
C ASP A 313 -0.99 15.63 -17.28
N ASP A 314 0.31 15.87 -17.10
CA ASP A 314 0.93 16.00 -15.78
C ASP A 314 0.38 17.21 -14.99
N THR A 315 -0.01 18.31 -15.67
CA THR A 315 -0.54 19.50 -14.99
C THR A 315 -1.95 19.28 -14.46
N THR A 316 -2.80 18.63 -15.25
CA THR A 316 -4.14 18.21 -14.82
C THR A 316 -4.07 17.17 -13.71
N TRP A 317 -3.13 16.23 -13.81
CA TRP A 317 -2.87 15.22 -12.77
C TRP A 317 -2.49 15.86 -11.44
N ASP A 318 -1.54 16.80 -11.43
CA ASP A 318 -1.11 17.48 -10.21
C ASP A 318 -2.25 18.30 -9.58
N ALA A 319 -3.06 18.97 -10.40
CA ALA A 319 -4.26 19.67 -9.94
C ALA A 319 -5.27 18.70 -9.30
N LYS A 320 -5.48 17.52 -9.89
CA LYS A 320 -6.36 16.47 -9.34
C LYS A 320 -5.85 15.91 -8.03
N LEU A 321 -4.54 15.70 -7.89
CA LEU A 321 -3.94 15.27 -6.63
C LEU A 321 -4.10 16.33 -5.54
N ALA A 322 -3.91 17.61 -5.87
CA ALA A 322 -4.11 18.71 -4.93
C ALA A 322 -5.58 18.83 -4.49
N GLU A 323 -6.52 18.75 -5.44
CA GLU A 323 -7.97 18.73 -5.17
C GLU A 323 -8.35 17.56 -4.25
N MET A 324 -7.89 16.34 -4.55
CA MET A 324 -8.19 15.17 -3.74
C MET A 324 -7.61 15.32 -2.33
N ARG A 325 -6.39 15.84 -2.19
CA ARG A 325 -5.78 16.08 -0.87
C ARG A 325 -6.62 17.02 0.00
N LEU A 326 -7.10 18.12 -0.58
CA LEU A 326 -7.97 19.07 0.14
C LEU A 326 -9.29 18.41 0.56
N ARG A 327 -9.93 17.68 -0.35
CA ARG A 327 -11.20 17.00 -0.05
C ARG A 327 -11.04 15.89 0.99
N VAL A 328 -9.92 15.17 0.97
CA VAL A 328 -9.59 14.18 2.01
C VAL A 328 -9.42 14.88 3.35
N HIS A 329 -8.73 16.03 3.40
CA HIS A 329 -8.57 16.79 4.64
C HIS A 329 -9.92 17.30 5.20
N GLU A 330 -10.89 17.58 4.33
CA GLU A 330 -12.25 18.02 4.69
C GLU A 330 -13.23 16.86 4.96
N ILE A 331 -12.76 15.61 4.99
CA ILE A 331 -13.65 14.44 5.12
C ILE A 331 -14.36 14.42 6.48
N ASN A 332 -15.69 14.32 6.44
CA ASN A 332 -16.54 14.39 7.63
C ASN A 332 -16.77 13.04 8.34
N THR A 333 -15.88 12.06 8.17
CA THR A 333 -16.09 10.68 8.65
C THR A 333 -16.43 10.59 10.14
N ARG A 334 -15.90 11.48 10.98
CA ARG A 334 -16.19 11.51 12.43
C ARG A 334 -17.63 11.89 12.77
N GLU A 335 -18.32 12.57 11.87
CA GLU A 335 -19.70 13.06 12.06
C GLU A 335 -20.75 12.06 11.56
N ARG A 336 -20.32 11.05 10.79
CA ARG A 336 -21.21 10.08 10.16
C ARG A 336 -21.72 9.07 11.19
N PHE A 337 -23.00 8.73 11.06
CA PHE A 337 -23.58 7.62 11.82
C PHE A 337 -23.03 6.29 11.32
N ASN A 338 -22.71 5.37 12.23
CA ASN A 338 -22.29 4.02 11.87
C ASN A 338 -23.51 3.18 11.47
N GLU A 339 -23.77 3.02 10.17
CA GLU A 339 -24.93 2.25 9.67
C GLU A 339 -24.92 0.79 10.12
N MET A 340 -23.74 0.21 10.40
CA MET A 340 -23.62 -1.15 10.92
C MET A 340 -24.26 -1.32 12.30
N ALA A 341 -24.49 -0.23 13.05
CA ALA A 341 -25.18 -0.26 14.33
C ALA A 341 -26.66 -0.69 14.21
N ALA A 342 -27.23 -0.67 13.00
CA ALA A 342 -28.57 -1.23 12.76
C ALA A 342 -28.58 -2.77 12.75
N PHE A 343 -27.42 -3.41 12.53
CA PHE A 343 -27.29 -4.86 12.36
C PHE A 343 -26.45 -5.53 13.47
N VAL A 344 -25.73 -4.72 14.25
CA VAL A 344 -24.80 -5.16 15.29
C VAL A 344 -25.00 -4.30 16.53
N GLU A 345 -25.26 -4.93 17.67
CA GLU A 345 -25.19 -4.28 18.97
C GLU A 345 -23.73 -4.25 19.45
N TYR A 346 -23.13 -3.06 19.52
CA TYR A 346 -21.75 -2.90 19.97
C TYR A 346 -21.64 -2.85 21.50
N VAL A 347 -20.69 -3.63 22.05
CA VAL A 347 -20.32 -3.59 23.47
C VAL A 347 -19.00 -2.82 23.60
N ASP A 348 -19.08 -1.52 23.82
CA ASP A 348 -17.89 -0.66 23.94
C ASP A 348 -17.14 -0.79 25.29
#